data_AF-A0A7X8EQH5-F1
#
_entry.id   AF-A0A7X8EQH5-F1
#
_cell.length_a   1.000
_cell.length_b   1.000
_cell.length_c   1.000
_cell.angle_alpha   90.00
_cell.angle_beta   90.00
_cell.angle_gamma   90.00
#
_symmetry.space_group_name_H-M   'P 1'
#
loop_
_entity.id
_entity.type
_entity.pdbx_description
1 polymer ?
#
loop_
_entity_poly.entity_id
_entity_poly.type
_entity_poly.pdbx_seq_one_letter_code
_entity_poly.pdbx_strand_id
1 'polypeptide(L)' 'MATVMTITEINIITVDKSEETWVIEGEITFEEELITTFQATYNPEIDEFEELVLETDPKDYDEDDLKEMILKSVEEYD' A
#
# COMPACT_ATOMS: atom_id res chain seq x y z
N MET A 1 -8.87 24.08 -3.12
CA MET A 1 -9.14 22.65 -3.38
C MET A 1 -7.79 22.00 -3.26
N ALA A 2 -7.57 21.20 -2.21
CA ALA A 2 -6.37 20.38 -2.15
C ALA A 2 -6.56 19.30 -3.22
N THR A 3 -5.59 19.14 -4.12
CA THR A 3 -5.66 18.11 -5.14
C THR A 3 -5.14 16.86 -4.49
N VAL A 4 -6.05 15.95 -4.16
CA VAL A 4 -5.66 14.64 -3.65
C VAL A 4 -4.90 13.91 -4.76
N MET A 5 -3.67 13.48 -4.49
CA MET A 5 -2.89 12.64 -5.39
C MET A 5 -3.57 11.29 -5.51
N THR A 6 -4.00 10.94 -6.71
CA THR A 6 -4.61 9.65 -6.97
C THR A 6 -3.51 8.59 -7.15
N ILE A 7 -3.73 7.42 -6.58
CA ILE A 7 -2.89 6.25 -6.81
C ILE A 7 -3.29 5.65 -8.16
N THR A 8 -2.33 5.55 -9.08
CA THR A 8 -2.59 5.00 -10.41
C THR A 8 -2.35 3.50 -10.47
N GLU A 9 -1.31 3.02 -9.78
CA GLU A 9 -0.94 1.60 -9.81
C GLU A 9 -0.21 1.21 -8.52
N ILE A 10 -0.44 -0.02 -8.05
CA ILE A 10 0.29 -0.63 -6.94
C ILE A 10 0.89 -1.95 -7.42
N ASN A 11 2.21 -2.04 -7.32
CA ASN A 11 2.96 -3.24 -7.67
C ASN A 11 3.51 -3.89 -6.40
N ILE A 12 3.05 -5.11 -6.12
CA ILE A 12 3.54 -5.86 -4.96
C ILE A 12 4.87 -6.52 -5.33
N ILE A 13 5.90 -6.25 -4.53
CA ILE A 13 7.25 -6.80 -4.73
C ILE A 13 7.38 -8.10 -3.93
N THR A 14 6.96 -8.07 -2.67
CA THR A 14 7.02 -9.20 -1.74
C THR A 14 5.82 -9.20 -0.80
N VAL A 15 5.33 -10.39 -0.49
CA VAL A 15 4.35 -10.61 0.57
C VAL A 15 4.84 -11.78 1.41
N ASP A 16 5.17 -11.52 2.67
CA ASP A 16 5.45 -12.55 3.64
C ASP A 16 4.18 -12.84 4.44
N LYS A 17 3.63 -14.04 4.27
CA LYS A 17 2.46 -14.55 5.00
C LYS A 17 2.87 -15.60 6.05
N SER A 18 4.12 -15.59 6.51
CA SER A 18 4.69 -16.66 7.35
C SER A 18 4.26 -16.55 8.80
N GLU A 19 3.95 -15.35 9.28
CA GLU A 19 3.53 -15.08 10.65
C GLU A 19 2.02 -14.80 10.75
N GLU A 20 1.55 -14.43 11.94
CA GLU A 20 0.17 -14.02 12.20
C GLU A 20 -0.20 -12.75 11.42
N THR A 21 0.79 -11.95 11.04
CA THR A 21 0.66 -10.75 10.22
C THR A 21 1.37 -10.91 8.88
N TRP A 22 0.83 -10.23 7.87
CA TRP A 22 1.36 -10.21 6.52
C TRP A 22 2.24 -8.97 6.35
N VAL A 23 3.51 -9.19 6.06
CA VAL A 23 4.43 -8.11 5.70
C VAL A 23 4.40 -7.95 4.19
N ILE A 24 3.90 -6.81 3.75
CA ILE A 24 3.70 -6.48 2.34
C ILE A 24 4.67 -5.37 2.00
N GLU A 25 5.50 -5.59 0.99
CA GLU A 25 6.35 -4.55 0.43
C GLU A 25 6.01 -4.39 -1.05
N GLY A 26 5.95 -3.14 -1.48
CA GLY A 26 5.59 -2.84 -2.85
C GLY A 26 5.99 -1.44 -3.26
N GLU A 27 5.59 -1.12 -4.48
CA GLU A 27 5.79 0.17 -5.10
C GLU A 27 4.43 0.75 -5.49
N ILE A 28 4.22 2.03 -5.20
CA ILE A 28 3.04 2.79 -5.57
C ILE A 28 3.45 3.80 -6.62
N THR A 29 2.70 3.82 -7.71
CA THR A 29 2.77 4.86 -8.73
C THR A 29 1.57 5.78 -8.53
N PHE A 30 1.85 7.06 -8.31
CA PHE A 30 0.86 8.14 -8.24
C PHE A 30 0.74 8.84 -9.59
N GLU A 31 -0.30 9.68 -9.70
CA GLU A 31 -0.39 10.66 -10.77
C GLU A 31 0.91 11.48 -10.89
N GLU A 32 1.23 11.93 -12.10
CA GLU A 32 2.49 12.64 -12.43
C GLU A 32 3.75 11.75 -12.48
N GLU A 33 3.61 10.43 -12.60
CA GLU A 33 4.74 9.46 -12.64
C GLU A 33 5.59 9.49 -11.36
N LEU A 34 5.00 9.91 -10.23
CA LEU A 34 5.65 9.85 -8.93
C LEU A 34 5.59 8.42 -8.40
N ILE A 35 6.76 7.84 -8.19
CA ILE A 35 6.90 6.46 -7.74
C ILE A 35 7.49 6.45 -6.34
N THR A 36 6.89 5.69 -5.44
CA THR A 36 7.44 5.48 -4.10
C THR A 36 7.28 4.03 -3.66
N THR A 37 8.20 3.57 -2.81
CA THR A 37 8.11 2.28 -2.15
C THR A 37 7.30 2.40 -0.86
N PHE A 38 6.58 1.33 -0.53
CA PHE A 38 5.88 1.21 0.73
C PHE A 38 6.18 -0.13 1.39
N GLN A 39 6.08 -0.13 2.71
CA GLN A 39 6.09 -1.31 3.54
C GLN A 39 4.86 -1.24 4.45
N ALA A 40 4.07 -2.30 4.44
CA ALA A 40 2.86 -2.41 5.23
C ALA A 40 2.85 -3.71 6.02
N THR A 41 2.32 -3.66 7.24
CA THR A 41 2.05 -4.82 8.08
C THR A 41 0.54 -4.93 8.21
N TYR A 42 -0.04 -5.96 7.59
CA TYR A 42 -1.48 -6.22 7.61
C TYR A 42 -1.79 -7.40 8.51
N ASN A 43 -2.78 -7.27 9.39
CA ASN A 43 -3.23 -8.36 10.24
C ASN A 43 -4.56 -8.94 9.68
N PRO A 44 -4.51 -10.12 9.03
CA PRO A 44 -5.70 -10.76 8.47
C PRO A 44 -6.69 -11.28 9.52
N GLU A 45 -6.29 -11.43 10.78
CA GLU A 45 -7.21 -11.91 11.83
C GLU A 45 -8.21 -10.84 12.27
N ILE A 46 -7.79 -9.56 12.22
CA ILE A 46 -8.61 -8.40 12.59
C ILE A 46 -8.98 -7.52 11.40
N ASP A 47 -8.47 -7.83 10.21
CA ASP A 47 -8.69 -7.08 8.96
C ASP A 47 -8.22 -5.62 9.04
N GLU A 48 -7.06 -5.38 9.68
CA GLU A 48 -6.51 -4.03 9.87
C GLU A 48 -5.01 -3.98 9.54
N PHE A 49 -4.57 -2.84 9.00
CA PHE A 49 -3.14 -2.53 8.86
C PHE A 49 -2.59 -2.04 10.19
N GLU A 50 -1.63 -2.77 10.75
CA GLU A 50 -0.93 -2.37 11.98
C GLU A 50 0.09 -1.26 11.72
N GLU A 51 0.76 -1.32 10.57
CA GLU A 51 1.76 -0.33 10.16
C GLU A 51 1.72 -0.12 8.64
N LEU A 52 1.88 1.12 8.19
CA LEU A 52 2.04 1.48 6.80
C LEU A 52 3.06 2.62 6.73
N VAL A 53 4.19 2.36 6.07
CA VAL A 53 5.28 3.32 5.92
C VAL A 53 5.56 3.50 4.44
N LEU A 54 5.53 4.74 4.00
CA LEU A 54 5.94 5.15 2.66
C LEU A 54 7.35 5.73 2.73
N GLU A 55 8.20 5.41 1.76
CA GLU A 55 9.53 6.01 1.67
C GLU A 55 9.43 7.50 1.33
N THR A 56 8.50 7.86 0.44
CA THR A 56 8.11 9.23 0.14
C THR A 56 6.62 9.36 0.38
N ASP A 57 6.23 10.17 1.37
CA ASP A 57 4.84 10.49 1.67
C ASP A 57 4.39 11.67 0.81
N PRO A 58 3.56 11.46 -0.24
CA PRO A 58 2.90 12.58 -0.86
C PRO A 58 1.93 13.17 0.17
N LYS A 59 2.01 14.45 0.49
CA LYS A 59 1.23 15.04 1.60
C LYS A 59 -0.29 15.11 1.40
N ASP A 60 -0.80 14.49 0.34
CA ASP A 60 -2.14 14.71 -0.20
C ASP A 60 -2.72 13.43 -0.85
N TYR A 61 -2.41 12.20 -0.40
CA TYR A 61 -3.14 10.99 -0.87
C TYR A 61 -4.17 10.52 0.15
N ASP A 62 -5.08 9.66 -0.31
CA ASP A 62 -6.09 9.01 0.52
C ASP A 62 -5.53 7.67 1.05
N GLU A 63 -5.22 7.61 2.34
CA GLU A 63 -4.59 6.44 2.96
C GLU A 63 -5.54 5.23 3.00
N ASP A 64 -6.84 5.46 3.14
CA ASP A 64 -7.86 4.40 3.09
C ASP A 64 -7.89 3.76 1.70
N ASP A 65 -7.92 4.57 0.63
CA ASP A 65 -7.86 4.08 -0.76
C ASP A 65 -6.56 3.31 -1.03
N LEU A 66 -5.43 3.81 -0.50
CA LEU A 66 -4.14 3.11 -0.58
C LEU A 66 -4.21 1.71 0.03
N LYS A 67 -4.74 1.58 1.25
CA LYS A 67 -4.87 0.31 1.96
C LYS A 67 -5.75 -0.67 1.20
N GLU A 68 -6.91 -0.22 0.70
CA GLU A 68 -7.80 -1.04 -0.12
C GLU A 68 -7.12 -1.53 -1.40
N MET A 69 -6.38 -0.64 -2.08
CA MET A 69 -5.63 -1.01 -3.29
C MET A 69 -4.49 -1.98 -2.98
N ILE A 70 -3.76 -1.82 -1.86
CA ILE A 70 -2.69 -2.74 -1.46
C ILE A 70 -3.27 -4.14 -1.25
N LEU A 71 -4.35 -4.28 -0.48
CA LEU A 71 -4.97 -5.57 -0.21
C LEU A 71 -5.42 -6.24 -1.51
N LYS A 72 -6.07 -5.47 -2.39
CA LYS A 72 -6.48 -5.96 -3.70
C LYS A 72 -5.28 -6.45 -4.51
N SER A 73 -4.20 -5.68 -4.57
CA SER A 73 -2.98 -6.09 -5.29
C SER A 73 -2.31 -7.31 -4.65
N VAL A 74 -2.39 -7.48 -3.33
CA VAL A 74 -1.90 -8.67 -2.62
C VAL A 74 -2.76 -9.90 -2.97
N GLU A 75 -4.07 -9.74 -3.11
CA GLU A 75 -4.96 -10.80 -3.59
C GLU A 75 -4.68 -11.17 -5.05
N GLU A 76 -4.30 -10.20 -5.90
CA GLU A 76 -3.95 -10.43 -7.30
C GLU A 76 -2.51 -10.98 -7.50
N TYR A 77 -1.64 -10.85 -6.50
CA TYR A 77 -0.25 -11.33 -6.54
C TYR A 77 -0.12 -12.86 -6.33
N ASP A 78 -1.13 -13.52 -5.73
CA ASP A 78 -1.13 -14.95 -5.37
C ASP A 78 -1.36 -15.91 -6.57
#